data_AF-A0A453C2I2-F1
#
_entry.id   AF-A0A453C2I2-F1
#
_cell.length_a   1.000
_cell.length_b   1.000
_cell.length_c   1.000
_cell.angle_alpha   90.00
_cell.angle_beta   90.00
_cell.angle_gamma   90.00
#
_symmetry.space_group_name_H-M   'P 1'
#
loop_
_entity.id
_entity.type
_entity.pdbx_description
1 polymer ?
#
loop_
_entity_poly.entity_id
_entity_poly.type
_entity_poly.pdbx_seq_one_letter_code
_entity_poly.pdbx_strand_id
1 'polypeptide(L)'
;IVAHGCLEEIAAAREGGSEEIVSELLPYDIVGDVAVICNTRQPYTVRASELCSLLRIDKQSLTGILQMYLKDSRQILSNLLKGKRTESKGKQLESDITYLIAKQEADLVLGVNNAAYHGDLFRLKGLIGAGADPSKPDYDGRTSLVREPLQINRQSNYYRSSTH
;
A
#
# COMPACT_ATOMS: atom_id res chain seq x y z
N ILE A 1 -10.33 8.77 13.32
CA ILE A 1 -10.18 7.97 14.55
C ILE A 1 -11.15 8.54 15.56
N VAL A 2 -11.95 7.70 16.21
CA VAL A 2 -12.85 8.13 17.28
C VAL A 2 -12.03 8.41 18.52
N ALA A 3 -11.98 9.65 18.99
CA ALA A 3 -11.34 10.00 20.26
C ALA A 3 -12.32 9.90 21.44
N HIS A 4 -13.56 10.32 21.20
CA HIS A 4 -14.67 10.22 22.13
C HIS A 4 -15.97 10.12 21.35
N GLY A 5 -16.96 9.45 21.94
CA GLY A 5 -18.31 9.31 21.39
C GLY A 5 -18.50 8.00 20.63
N CYS A 6 -19.62 7.90 19.92
CA CYS A 6 -20.04 6.75 19.14
C CYS A 6 -20.43 7.16 17.70
N LEU A 7 -19.98 6.37 16.71
CA LEU A 7 -20.41 6.52 15.31
C LEU A 7 -21.12 5.25 14.83
N GLU A 8 -22.04 5.41 13.88
CA GLU A 8 -22.73 4.32 13.20
C GLU A 8 -22.28 4.28 11.74
N GLU A 9 -21.86 3.11 11.25
CA GLU A 9 -21.71 2.86 9.82
C GLU A 9 -23.05 2.43 9.22
N ILE A 10 -23.44 3.10 8.14
CA ILE A 10 -24.75 2.96 7.51
C ILE A 10 -24.57 2.50 6.07
N ALA A 11 -25.26 1.43 5.69
CA ALA A 11 -25.38 1.00 4.31
C ALA A 11 -26.69 1.52 3.70
N ALA A 12 -26.62 1.95 2.44
CA ALA A 12 -27.81 2.24 1.66
C ALA A 12 -28.52 0.92 1.28
N ALA A 13 -29.82 0.81 1.58
CA ALA A 13 -30.63 -0.32 1.15
C ALA A 13 -30.63 -0.43 -0.39
N ARG A 14 -30.46 -1.66 -0.90
CA ARG A 14 -30.35 -1.92 -2.35
C ARG A 14 -31.67 -1.69 -3.09
N GLU A 15 -32.82 -1.87 -2.44
CA GLU A 15 -34.14 -1.68 -3.03
C GLU A 15 -35.13 -1.14 -1.97
N GLY A 16 -35.61 0.10 -2.13
CA GLY A 16 -36.92 0.50 -1.65
C GLY A 16 -37.13 0.96 -0.19
N GLY A 17 -36.18 0.88 0.74
CA GLY A 17 -36.36 1.61 2.00
C GLY A 17 -35.51 1.23 3.22
N SER A 18 -35.22 2.27 4.00
CA SER A 18 -34.51 2.37 5.29
C SER A 18 -33.00 2.15 5.28
N GLU A 19 -32.29 3.11 5.88
CA GLU A 19 -30.87 3.01 6.23
C GLU A 19 -30.65 1.86 7.21
N GLU A 20 -29.70 0.97 6.93
CA GLU A 20 -29.34 -0.12 7.84
C GLU A 20 -28.03 0.20 8.56
N ILE A 21 -28.04 0.09 9.89
CA ILE A 21 -26.84 0.21 10.72
C ILE A 21 -26.05 -1.09 10.57
N VAL A 22 -24.88 -1.00 9.95
CA VAL A 22 -23.98 -2.11 9.66
C VAL A 22 -23.08 -2.39 10.85
N SER A 23 -22.60 -1.33 11.51
CA SER A 23 -21.69 -1.44 12.64
C SER A 23 -21.74 -0.18 13.52
N GLU A 24 -21.35 -0.35 14.77
CA GLU A 24 -21.09 0.72 15.72
C GLU A 24 -19.58 0.85 15.92
N LEU A 25 -19.09 2.08 15.91
CA LEU A 25 -17.67 2.43 16.05
C LEU A 25 -17.47 3.18 17.37
N LEU A 26 -16.63 2.61 18.22
CA LEU A 26 -16.34 3.06 19.58
C LEU A 26 -15.03 3.86 19.62
N PRO A 27 -14.69 4.49 20.76
CA PRO A 27 -13.39 5.14 20.91
C PRO A 27 -12.23 4.23 20.50
N TYR A 28 -11.25 4.81 19.81
CA TYR A 28 -10.10 4.20 19.16
C TYR A 28 -10.36 3.47 17.83
N ASP A 29 -11.63 3.32 17.42
CA ASP A 29 -11.92 2.78 16.09
C ASP A 29 -11.52 3.77 14.98
N ILE A 30 -11.14 3.19 13.84
CA ILE A 30 -10.66 3.91 12.67
C ILE A 30 -11.70 3.82 11.57
N VAL A 31 -11.94 4.96 10.93
CA VAL A 31 -12.94 5.10 9.87
C VAL A 31 -12.23 5.46 8.58
N GLY A 32 -12.54 4.72 7.51
CA GLY A 32 -12.08 5.02 6.16
C GLY A 32 -10.61 4.71 5.89
N ASP A 33 -9.97 3.92 6.75
CA ASP A 33 -8.61 3.39 6.57
C ASP A 33 -8.45 2.68 5.20
N VAL A 34 -9.36 1.76 4.88
CA VAL A 34 -9.36 1.02 3.62
C VAL A 34 -9.53 1.95 2.42
N ALA A 35 -10.47 2.91 2.51
CA ALA A 35 -10.76 3.83 1.42
C ALA A 35 -9.57 4.76 1.14
N VAL A 36 -8.95 5.31 2.18
CA VAL A 36 -7.81 6.21 2.06
C VAL A 36 -6.58 5.48 1.55
N ILE A 37 -6.25 4.31 2.11
CA ILE A 37 -5.03 3.56 1.78
C ILE A 37 -5.13 2.93 0.39
N CYS A 38 -6.24 2.28 0.07
CA CYS A 38 -6.42 1.59 -1.22
C CYS A 38 -6.97 2.51 -2.31
N ASN A 39 -7.18 3.79 -2.02
CA ASN A 39 -7.77 4.76 -2.94
C ASN A 39 -9.12 4.29 -3.52
N THR A 40 -9.93 3.65 -2.68
CA THR A 40 -11.24 3.12 -3.06
C THR A 40 -12.36 4.02 -2.53
N ARG A 41 -13.57 3.86 -3.07
CA ARG A 41 -14.75 4.57 -2.54
C ARG A 41 -15.14 3.99 -1.18
N GLN A 42 -15.46 4.87 -0.23
CA GLN A 42 -16.00 4.46 1.06
C GLN A 42 -17.28 3.63 0.84
N PRO A 43 -17.37 2.41 1.41
CA PRO A 43 -18.51 1.52 1.19
C PRO A 43 -19.75 1.87 2.02
N TYR A 44 -19.59 2.64 3.11
CA TYR A 44 -20.63 2.98 4.08
C TYR A 44 -20.62 4.49 4.34
N THR A 45 -21.79 5.04 4.66
CA THR A 45 -21.91 6.39 5.23
C THR A 45 -21.68 6.30 6.73
N VAL A 46 -21.10 7.32 7.35
CA VAL A 46 -20.82 7.31 8.79
C VAL A 46 -21.59 8.45 9.44
N ARG A 47 -22.38 8.13 10.46
CA ARG A 47 -23.21 9.09 11.20
C ARG A 47 -22.76 9.13 12.66
N ALA A 48 -22.77 10.31 13.26
CA ALA A 48 -22.59 10.43 14.70
C ALA A 48 -23.94 10.17 15.41
N SER A 49 -23.97 9.22 16.34
CA SER A 49 -25.13 8.95 17.18
C SER A 49 -25.19 9.87 18.40
N GLU A 50 -24.05 10.46 18.78
CA GLU A 50 -23.91 11.43 19.87
C GLU A 50 -22.84 12.50 19.56
N LEU A 51 -22.49 13.33 20.55
CA LEU A 51 -21.40 14.30 20.41
C LEU A 51 -20.05 13.56 20.34
N CYS A 52 -19.45 13.55 19.15
CA CYS A 52 -18.19 12.85 18.90
C CYS A 52 -17.01 13.82 18.75
N SER A 53 -15.86 13.39 19.24
CA SER A 53 -14.57 14.02 18.97
C SER A 53 -13.75 13.09 18.08
N LEU A 54 -13.27 13.60 16.95
CA LEU A 54 -12.56 12.82 15.94
C LEU A 54 -11.16 13.37 15.71
N LEU A 55 -10.17 12.47 15.66
CA LEU A 55 -8.86 12.78 15.13
C LEU A 55 -8.85 12.47 13.63
N ARG A 56 -8.52 13.49 12.84
CA ARG A 56 -8.45 13.43 11.38
C ARG A 56 -7.00 13.51 10.94
N ILE A 57 -6.64 12.66 9.99
CA ILE A 57 -5.42 12.76 9.19
C ILE A 57 -5.81 12.96 7.73
N ASP A 58 -5.11 13.84 7.01
CA ASP A 58 -5.32 13.98 5.58
C ASP A 58 -4.56 12.89 4.81
N LYS A 59 -5.04 12.61 3.59
CA LYS A 59 -4.50 11.55 2.74
C LYS A 59 -3.02 11.77 2.40
N GLN A 60 -2.59 13.01 2.18
CA GLN A 60 -1.23 13.31 1.79
C GLN A 60 -0.27 13.09 2.96
N SER A 61 -0.62 13.57 4.15
CA SER A 61 0.15 13.33 5.36
C SER A 61 0.27 11.84 5.68
N LEU A 62 -0.83 11.08 5.61
CA LEU A 62 -0.77 9.63 5.82
C LEU A 62 0.13 8.95 4.78
N THR A 63 -0.01 9.33 3.50
CA THR A 63 0.79 8.77 2.42
C THR A 63 2.28 9.07 2.62
N GLY A 64 2.63 10.30 3.02
CA GLY A 64 3.99 10.69 3.33
C GLY A 64 4.58 9.88 4.49
N ILE A 65 3.82 9.70 5.58
CA ILE A 65 4.25 8.88 6.72
C ILE A 65 4.50 7.44 6.28
N LEU A 66 3.59 6.83 5.51
CA LEU A 66 3.75 5.46 5.02
C LEU A 66 4.96 5.31 4.08
N GLN A 67 5.31 6.35 3.31
CA GLN A 67 6.51 6.36 2.47
C GLN A 67 7.80 6.49 3.28
N MET A 68 7.78 7.23 4.40
CA MET A 68 8.95 7.40 5.26
C MET A 68 9.26 6.15 6.10
N TYR A 69 8.22 5.41 6.51
CA TYR A 69 8.33 4.26 7.40
C TYR A 69 7.89 2.96 6.74
N LEU A 70 8.70 2.48 5.79
CA LEU A 70 8.35 1.37 4.90
C LEU A 70 8.09 0.03 5.62
N LYS A 71 8.83 -0.24 6.70
CA LYS A 71 8.63 -1.47 7.48
C LYS A 71 7.27 -1.46 8.16
N ASP A 72 6.93 -0.34 8.79
CA ASP A 72 5.67 -0.16 9.48
C ASP A 72 4.51 -0.07 8.50
N SER A 73 4.68 0.58 7.35
CA SER A 73 3.66 0.65 6.31
C SER A 73 3.29 -0.73 5.77
N ARG A 74 4.29 -1.60 5.54
CA ARG A 74 4.04 -3.00 5.15
C ARG A 74 3.25 -3.75 6.23
N GLN A 75 3.60 -3.54 7.50
CA GLN A 75 2.89 -4.17 8.60
C GLN A 75 1.43 -3.68 8.67
N ILE A 76 1.18 -2.38 8.50
CA ILE A 76 -0.16 -1.79 8.44
C ILE A 76 -0.96 -2.40 7.28
N LEU A 77 -0.39 -2.43 6.08
CA LEU A 77 -1.02 -3.03 4.90
C LEU A 77 -1.33 -4.52 5.10
N SER A 78 -0.42 -5.27 5.73
CA SER A 78 -0.65 -6.68 6.08
C SER A 78 -1.75 -6.84 7.13
N ASN A 79 -1.81 -5.96 8.13
CA ASN A 79 -2.85 -5.98 9.15
C ASN A 79 -4.23 -5.70 8.54
N LEU A 80 -4.32 -4.78 7.57
CA LEU A 80 -5.56 -4.50 6.83
C LEU A 80 -6.04 -5.70 6.00
N LEU A 81 -5.11 -6.49 5.44
CA LEU A 81 -5.46 -7.76 4.78
C LEU A 81 -6.02 -8.78 5.77
N LYS A 82 -5.37 -8.94 6.93
CA LYS A 82 -5.73 -9.92 7.96
C LYS A 82 -7.01 -9.56 8.70
N GLY A 83 -7.27 -8.26 8.88
CA GLY A 83 -8.40 -7.73 9.66
C GLY A 83 -9.77 -7.91 9.01
N LYS A 84 -9.88 -8.62 7.88
CA LYS A 84 -11.15 -8.74 7.18
C LYS A 84 -12.19 -9.56 7.93
N ARG A 85 -13.08 -8.80 8.57
CA ARG A 85 -14.51 -9.08 8.68
C ARG A 85 -15.13 -8.94 7.27
N THR A 86 -15.94 -9.93 6.84
CA THR A 86 -16.95 -9.92 5.73
C THR A 86 -16.53 -9.96 4.23
N GLU A 87 -16.12 -11.15 3.78
CA GLU A 87 -16.69 -12.02 2.72
C GLU A 87 -17.07 -11.60 1.28
N SER A 88 -17.13 -10.32 0.84
CA SER A 88 -17.50 -10.06 -0.59
C SER A 88 -16.56 -9.14 -1.38
N LYS A 89 -15.73 -8.35 -0.71
CA LYS A 89 -14.72 -7.47 -1.36
C LYS A 89 -13.28 -7.93 -1.12
N GLY A 90 -13.10 -9.18 -0.66
CA GLY A 90 -11.83 -9.88 -0.40
C GLY A 90 -10.77 -9.59 -1.46
N LYS A 91 -11.07 -10.02 -2.68
CA LYS A 91 -10.14 -10.10 -3.81
C LYS A 91 -9.67 -8.74 -4.35
N GLN A 92 -10.56 -7.75 -4.47
CA GLN A 92 -10.16 -6.43 -4.98
C GLN A 92 -9.20 -5.74 -4.01
N LEU A 93 -9.54 -5.75 -2.71
CA LEU A 93 -8.66 -5.17 -1.69
C LEU A 93 -7.30 -5.88 -1.64
N GLU A 94 -7.30 -7.21 -1.80
CA GLU A 94 -6.08 -8.00 -1.84
C GLU A 94 -5.18 -7.57 -3.01
N SER A 95 -5.76 -7.41 -4.20
CA SER A 95 -5.05 -6.87 -5.36
C SER A 95 -4.54 -5.45 -5.12
N ASP A 96 -5.35 -4.56 -4.53
CA ASP A 96 -4.99 -3.16 -4.27
C ASP A 96 -3.83 -3.08 -3.27
N ILE A 97 -3.88 -3.84 -2.18
CA ILE A 97 -2.83 -3.87 -1.17
C ILE A 97 -1.56 -4.51 -1.75
N THR A 98 -1.68 -5.59 -2.50
CA THR A 98 -0.54 -6.23 -3.18
C THR A 98 0.13 -5.25 -4.15
N TYR A 99 -0.68 -4.51 -4.91
CA TYR A 99 -0.19 -3.45 -5.79
C TYR A 99 0.55 -2.35 -5.02
N LEU A 100 0.02 -1.88 -3.89
CA LEU A 100 0.68 -0.86 -3.06
C LEU A 100 2.01 -1.34 -2.50
N ILE A 101 2.09 -2.59 -2.05
CA ILE A 101 3.34 -3.20 -1.57
C ILE A 101 4.36 -3.26 -2.72
N ALA A 102 3.96 -3.78 -3.89
CA ALA A 102 4.84 -3.90 -5.05
C ALA A 102 5.32 -2.52 -5.54
N LYS A 103 4.43 -1.53 -5.58
CA LYS A 103 4.78 -0.15 -5.93
C LYS A 103 5.80 0.43 -4.95
N GLN A 104 5.57 0.26 -3.65
CA GLN A 104 6.49 0.74 -2.62
C GLN A 104 7.88 0.08 -2.74
N GLU A 105 7.95 -1.19 -3.14
CA GLU A 105 9.21 -1.87 -3.45
C GLU A 105 9.91 -1.30 -4.68
N ALA A 106 9.18 -1.05 -5.76
CA ALA A 106 9.75 -0.48 -6.99
C ALA A 106 10.26 0.95 -6.75
N ASP A 107 9.49 1.78 -6.06
CA ASP A 107 9.88 3.17 -5.71
C ASP A 107 11.16 3.18 -4.86
N LEU A 108 11.32 2.20 -3.98
CA LEU A 108 12.49 2.05 -3.14
C LEU A 108 13.73 1.67 -3.94
N VAL A 109 13.62 0.67 -4.81
CA VAL A 109 14.73 0.25 -5.69
C VAL A 109 15.17 1.40 -6.58
N LEU A 110 14.22 2.12 -7.19
CA LEU A 110 14.50 3.31 -7.99
C LEU A 110 15.19 4.41 -7.15
N GLY A 111 14.74 4.61 -5.90
CA GLY A 111 15.34 5.55 -4.97
C GLY A 111 16.81 5.23 -4.67
N VAL A 112 17.13 3.96 -4.41
CA VAL A 112 18.51 3.51 -4.13
C VAL A 112 19.38 3.66 -5.38
N ASN A 113 18.88 3.24 -6.56
CA ASN A 113 19.60 3.36 -7.82
C ASN A 113 19.94 4.83 -8.15
N ASN A 114 19.00 5.75 -7.96
CA ASN A 114 19.24 7.18 -8.16
C ASN A 114 20.24 7.75 -7.14
N ALA A 115 20.12 7.39 -5.86
CA ALA A 115 21.07 7.84 -4.83
C ALA A 115 22.50 7.33 -5.12
N ALA A 116 22.63 6.07 -5.54
CA ALA A 116 23.90 5.49 -5.95
C ALA A 116 24.47 6.15 -7.21
N TYR A 117 23.64 6.42 -8.22
CA TYR A 117 24.05 7.07 -9.46
C TYR A 117 24.61 8.48 -9.23
N HIS A 118 23.97 9.26 -8.36
CA HIS A 118 24.40 10.62 -8.03
C HIS A 118 25.45 10.70 -6.91
N GLY A 119 25.84 9.57 -6.31
CA GLY A 119 26.81 9.53 -5.20
C GLY A 119 26.28 10.14 -3.89
N ASP A 120 24.95 10.22 -3.72
CA ASP A 120 24.31 10.77 -2.51
C ASP A 120 24.31 9.72 -1.38
N LEU A 121 25.43 9.68 -0.65
CA LEU A 121 25.65 8.72 0.43
C LEU A 121 24.66 8.91 1.59
N PHE A 122 24.19 10.13 1.86
CA PHE A 122 23.26 10.41 2.94
C PHE A 122 21.89 9.81 2.63
N ARG A 123 21.38 10.06 1.41
CA ARG A 123 20.13 9.47 0.93
C ARG A 123 20.21 7.96 0.82
N LEU A 124 21.35 7.42 0.34
CA LEU A 124 21.56 5.98 0.23
C LEU A 124 21.49 5.29 1.61
N LYS A 125 22.16 5.85 2.63
CA LYS A 125 22.09 5.34 4.01
C LYS A 125 20.68 5.39 4.57
N GLY A 126 19.94 6.48 4.33
CA GLY A 126 18.54 6.62 4.75
C GLY A 126 17.64 5.55 4.15
N LEU A 127 17.76 5.30 2.83
CA LEU A 127 16.97 4.29 2.13
C LEU A 127 17.28 2.87 2.61
N ILE A 128 18.56 2.53 2.80
CA ILE A 128 18.98 1.23 3.35
C ILE A 128 18.46 1.05 4.78
N GLY A 129 18.55 2.10 5.62
CA GLY A 129 17.99 2.10 6.97
C GLY A 129 16.47 1.88 7.00
N ALA A 130 15.76 2.43 6.02
CA ALA A 130 14.32 2.24 5.81
C ALA A 130 13.95 0.82 5.31
N GLY A 131 14.92 -0.05 5.06
CA GLY A 131 14.72 -1.43 4.61
C GLY A 131 14.86 -1.64 3.10
N ALA A 132 15.49 -0.71 2.38
CA ALA A 132 15.86 -0.94 1.00
C ALA A 132 16.92 -2.04 0.87
N ASP A 133 16.74 -2.90 -0.12
CA ASP A 133 17.69 -3.94 -0.46
C ASP A 133 18.48 -3.50 -1.72
N PRO A 134 19.78 -3.16 -1.59
CA PRO A 134 20.61 -2.72 -2.72
C PRO A 134 20.87 -3.82 -3.76
N SER A 135 20.60 -5.08 -3.41
CA SER A 135 20.79 -6.23 -4.31
C SER A 135 19.60 -6.47 -5.23
N LYS A 136 18.45 -5.84 -4.96
CA LYS A 136 17.26 -5.98 -5.81
C LYS A 136 17.44 -5.19 -7.12
N PRO A 137 17.23 -5.81 -8.30
CA PRO A 137 17.29 -5.12 -9.56
C PRO A 137 16.06 -4.25 -9.80
N ASP A 138 16.22 -3.15 -10.52
CA ASP A 138 15.11 -2.37 -11.07
C ASP A 138 14.44 -3.10 -12.25
N TYR A 139 13.44 -2.46 -12.85
CA TYR A 139 12.69 -3.01 -13.98
C TYR A 139 13.59 -3.34 -15.19
N ASP A 140 14.74 -2.66 -15.33
CA ASP A 140 15.72 -2.86 -16.41
C ASP A 140 16.80 -3.89 -16.03
N GLY A 141 16.67 -4.57 -14.89
CA GLY A 141 17.64 -5.57 -14.43
C GLY A 141 18.91 -4.97 -13.82
N ARG A 142 18.93 -3.66 -13.52
CA ARG A 142 20.10 -2.96 -12.96
C ARG A 142 20.01 -2.94 -11.43
N THR A 143 21.12 -3.20 -10.77
CA THR A 143 21.22 -3.07 -9.31
C THR A 143 22.10 -1.88 -8.96
N SER A 144 21.92 -1.32 -7.77
CA SER A 144 22.79 -0.25 -7.27
C SER A 144 24.26 -0.67 -7.17
N LEU A 145 24.54 -1.98 -7.09
CA LEU A 145 25.87 -2.56 -6.99
C LEU A 145 26.47 -2.99 -8.34
N VAL A 146 25.65 -3.25 -9.37
CA VAL A 146 26.09 -3.76 -10.68
C VAL A 146 25.57 -2.85 -11.80
N ARG A 147 26.50 -2.17 -12.49
CA ARG A 147 26.22 -1.23 -13.60
C ARG A 147 25.96 -1.91 -14.96
N GLU A 148 26.16 -3.21 -15.08
CA GLU A 148 25.84 -3.96 -16.30
C GLU A 148 24.44 -4.55 -16.20
N PRO A 149 23.58 -4.40 -17.23
CA PRO A 149 22.35 -5.17 -17.31
C PRO A 149 22.76 -6.64 -17.28
N LEU A 150 22.13 -7.44 -16.41
CA LEU A 150 22.23 -8.89 -16.50
C LEU A 150 21.85 -9.26 -17.93
N GLN A 151 22.83 -9.62 -18.75
CA GLN A 151 22.59 -10.26 -20.03
C GLN A 151 21.96 -11.62 -19.68
N ILE A 152 20.64 -11.63 -19.48
CA ILE A 152 19.85 -12.85 -19.50
C ILE A 152 20.04 -13.37 -20.92
N ASN A 153 20.88 -14.38 -21.02
CA ASN A 153 21.37 -14.99 -22.22
C ASN A 153 20.21 -15.39 -23.15
N ARG A 154 19.79 -14.48 -24.05
CA ARG A 154 18.87 -14.72 -25.16
C ARG A 154 19.59 -15.33 -26.36
N GLN A 155 20.68 -16.06 -26.14
CA GLN A 155 21.40 -16.79 -27.18
C GLN A 155 21.55 -18.25 -26.77
N SER A 156 20.47 -19.02 -26.86
CA SER A 156 20.56 -20.49 -27.01
C SER A 156 19.39 -21.16 -27.74
N ASN A 157 18.33 -20.44 -28.17
CA ASN A 157 17.19 -21.07 -28.85
C ASN A 157 16.83 -20.53 -30.24
N TYR A 158 17.74 -19.84 -30.94
CA TYR A 158 17.50 -19.42 -32.34
C TYR A 158 18.47 -20.00 -33.38
N TYR A 159 19.39 -20.90 -32.98
CA TYR A 159 20.31 -21.60 -33.90
C TYR A 159 20.28 -23.13 -33.69
N ARG A 160 19.09 -23.72 -33.53
CA ARG A 160 18.92 -25.19 -33.60
C ARG A 160 17.75 -25.68 -34.46
N SER A 161 17.26 -24.82 -35.35
CA SER A 161 16.37 -25.21 -36.47
C SER A 161 16.79 -24.53 -37.76
N SER A 162 18.03 -24.76 -38.21
CA SER A 162 18.34 -24.75 -39.64
C SER A 162 19.75 -25.31 -39.84
N THR A 163 19.86 -26.63 -40.03
CA THR A 163 20.68 -27.32 -41.06
C THR A 163 20.70 -28.81 -40.77
N HIS A 164 20.13 -29.56 -41.72
CA HIS A 164 20.14 -31.01 -41.97
C HIS A 164 19.48 -31.98 -40.98
#